data_AF-A0A3C0AH43-F1
#
_entry.id   AF-A0A3C0AH43-F1
#
_cell.length_a   1.000
_cell.length_b   1.000
_cell.length_c   1.000
_cell.angle_alpha   90.00
_cell.angle_beta   90.00
_cell.angle_gamma   90.00
#
_symmetry.space_group_name_H-M   'P 1'
#
loop_
_entity.id
_entity.type
_entity.pdbx_description
1 polymer ?
#
loop_
_entity_poly.entity_id
_entity_poly.type
_entity_poly.pdbx_seq_one_letter_code
_entity_poly.pdbx_strand_id
1 'polypeptide(L)'
;MSDDFNTQSLAKWDSILRQLFPIALPHTAQWQSKDDILQVLSTIAAPKDGNHLFHPTGGGSDLTGATLSVEADCIELHFGPLTSIVKPTLLSCEVFADSKWTYFRLETEKMTPTDVYEFHSDDQDEEVLETTPGKYSDRSYWDADNLGYDNNGDEIPLPNTARVVSRCTLGGAFVIFCKGSLYNQNTATYDARHNKLTASQFRSHIAEAIFAVSGQAK
;
A
#
# COMPACT_ATOMS: atom_id res chain seq x y z
N MET A 1 -17.38 -1.21 12.93
CA MET A 1 -16.52 -2.17 13.67
C MET A 1 -16.96 -2.19 15.12
N SER A 2 -16.81 -3.32 15.83
CA SER A 2 -17.11 -3.41 17.26
C SER A 2 -15.92 -2.93 18.11
N ASP A 3 -16.17 -2.52 19.35
CA ASP A 3 -15.11 -2.11 20.28
C ASP A 3 -14.11 -3.24 20.60
N ASP A 4 -14.60 -4.48 20.65
CA ASP A 4 -13.77 -5.68 20.82
C ASP A 4 -12.80 -5.86 19.64
N PHE A 5 -13.28 -5.67 18.41
CA PHE A 5 -12.43 -5.72 17.22
C PHE A 5 -11.35 -4.63 17.23
N ASN A 6 -11.73 -3.39 17.57
CA ASN A 6 -10.78 -2.27 17.65
C ASN A 6 -9.68 -2.54 18.69
N THR A 7 -10.05 -3.09 19.84
CA THR A 7 -9.12 -3.46 20.92
C THR A 7 -8.14 -4.54 20.45
N GLN A 8 -8.63 -5.58 19.79
CA GLN A 8 -7.79 -6.66 19.25
C GLN A 8 -6.84 -6.16 18.15
N SER A 9 -7.32 -5.28 17.27
CA SER A 9 -6.49 -4.67 16.21
C SER A 9 -5.38 -3.82 16.82
N LEU A 10 -5.68 -3.01 17.83
CA LEU A 10 -4.68 -2.19 18.53
C LEU A 10 -3.62 -3.04 19.23
N ALA A 11 -4.01 -4.14 19.89
CA ALA A 11 -3.06 -5.05 20.51
C ALA A 11 -2.07 -5.67 19.49
N LYS A 12 -2.54 -6.02 18.29
CA LYS A 12 -1.69 -6.48 17.18
C LYS A 12 -0.76 -5.37 16.71
N TRP A 13 -1.27 -4.15 16.58
CA TRP A 13 -0.48 -2.98 16.19
C TRP A 13 0.64 -2.68 17.21
N ASP A 14 0.34 -2.71 18.50
CA ASP A 14 1.33 -2.55 19.56
C ASP A 14 2.40 -3.65 19.51
N SER A 15 2.00 -4.89 19.16
CA SER A 15 2.96 -5.98 18.95
C SER A 15 3.89 -5.71 17.77
N ILE A 16 3.38 -5.18 16.66
CA ILE A 16 4.19 -4.75 15.49
C ILE A 16 5.20 -3.68 15.94
N LEU A 17 4.74 -2.64 16.64
CA LEU A 17 5.61 -1.56 17.11
C LEU A 17 6.69 -2.06 18.08
N ARG A 18 6.37 -2.98 18.99
CA ARG A 18 7.36 -3.59 19.91
C ARG A 18 8.38 -4.47 19.19
N GLN A 19 7.99 -5.13 18.11
CA GLN A 19 8.90 -5.91 17.29
C GLN A 19 9.88 -5.01 16.53
N LEU A 20 9.40 -3.90 15.97
CA LEU A 20 10.22 -2.94 15.24
C LEU A 20 11.09 -2.08 16.17
N PHE A 21 10.60 -1.79 17.38
CA PHE A 21 11.24 -0.88 18.33
C PHE A 21 11.33 -1.50 19.73
N PRO A 22 12.18 -2.53 19.93
CA PRO A 22 12.18 -3.34 21.15
C PRO A 22 12.70 -2.60 22.40
N ILE A 23 13.46 -1.52 22.22
CA ILE A 23 14.09 -0.77 23.32
C ILE A 23 13.26 0.46 23.70
N ALA A 24 12.90 1.27 22.71
CA ALA A 24 12.15 2.50 22.90
C ALA A 24 11.43 2.89 21.61
N LEU A 25 10.24 3.48 21.73
CA LEU A 25 9.52 4.06 20.60
C LEU A 25 10.19 5.39 20.19
N PRO A 26 10.66 5.52 18.94
CA PRO A 26 11.19 6.79 18.45
C PRO A 26 10.05 7.77 18.21
N HIS A 27 10.35 9.07 18.04
CA HIS A 27 9.37 10.02 17.51
C HIS A 27 9.14 9.81 16.01
N THR A 28 10.22 9.54 15.28
CA THR A 28 10.24 9.27 13.85
C THR A 28 11.31 8.21 13.57
N ALA A 29 11.01 7.26 12.69
CA ALA A 29 11.97 6.31 12.12
C ALA A 29 11.88 6.34 10.58
N GLN A 30 12.98 6.01 9.90
CA GLN A 30 13.08 6.07 8.44
C GLN A 30 13.92 4.92 7.90
N TRP A 31 13.50 4.37 6.76
CA TRP A 31 14.20 3.32 6.02
C TRP A 31 14.20 3.67 4.53
N GLN A 32 15.39 3.64 3.93
CA GLN A 32 15.60 3.93 2.50
C GLN A 32 16.08 2.70 1.72
N SER A 33 16.75 1.77 2.39
CA SER A 33 17.14 0.49 1.78
C SER A 33 15.89 -0.32 1.46
N LYS A 34 15.83 -0.85 0.24
CA LYS A 34 14.74 -1.72 -0.21
C LYS A 34 14.56 -2.94 0.69
N ASP A 35 15.65 -3.54 1.17
CA ASP A 35 15.60 -4.70 2.06
C ASP A 35 14.99 -4.36 3.42
N ASP A 36 15.36 -3.20 3.99
CA ASP A 36 14.80 -2.72 5.26
C ASP A 36 13.32 -2.37 5.10
N ILE A 37 12.95 -1.68 4.02
CA ILE A 37 11.56 -1.34 3.69
C ILE A 37 10.73 -2.61 3.60
N LEU A 38 11.21 -3.63 2.88
CA LEU A 38 10.54 -4.92 2.77
C LEU A 38 10.36 -5.60 4.13
N GLN A 39 11.42 -5.65 4.94
CA GLN A 39 11.34 -6.29 6.26
C GLN A 39 10.31 -5.61 7.17
N VAL A 40 10.24 -4.27 7.16
CA VAL A 40 9.27 -3.50 7.92
C VAL A 40 7.84 -3.75 7.40
N LEU A 41 7.63 -3.68 6.07
CA LEU A 41 6.32 -3.94 5.46
C LEU A 41 5.83 -5.38 5.71
N SER A 42 6.70 -6.37 5.60
CA SER A 42 6.38 -7.77 5.94
C SER A 42 6.01 -7.92 7.41
N THR A 43 6.68 -7.19 8.31
CA THR A 43 6.35 -7.19 9.75
C THR A 43 4.96 -6.58 10.00
N ILE A 44 4.64 -5.48 9.33
CA ILE A 44 3.32 -4.83 9.42
C ILE A 44 2.20 -5.73 8.88
N ALA A 45 2.50 -6.48 7.82
CA ALA A 45 1.54 -7.34 7.13
C ALA A 45 1.28 -8.67 7.84
N ALA A 46 2.19 -9.13 8.71
CA ALA A 46 2.13 -10.47 9.29
C ALA A 46 0.86 -10.73 10.13
N PRO A 47 0.39 -9.81 10.99
CA PRO A 47 -0.86 -10.01 11.72
C PRO A 47 -2.07 -9.68 10.83
N LYS A 48 -2.91 -10.69 10.54
CA LYS A 48 -4.20 -10.46 9.89
C LYS A 48 -5.04 -9.43 10.67
N ASP A 49 -5.68 -8.51 9.96
CA ASP A 49 -6.49 -7.42 10.51
C ASP A 49 -5.72 -6.44 11.43
N GLY A 50 -4.38 -6.42 11.36
CA GLY A 50 -3.53 -5.52 12.15
C GLY A 50 -3.36 -4.12 11.54
N ASN A 51 -3.42 -4.03 10.21
CA ASN A 51 -3.15 -2.79 9.48
C ASN A 51 -4.28 -2.44 8.50
N HIS A 52 -4.32 -1.17 8.09
CA HIS A 52 -5.06 -0.70 6.94
C HIS A 52 -4.21 0.35 6.20
N LEU A 53 -3.96 0.10 4.92
CA LEU A 53 -3.18 0.95 4.03
C LEU A 53 -4.12 1.80 3.16
N PHE A 54 -3.81 3.08 3.04
CA PHE A 54 -4.50 4.02 2.17
C PHE A 54 -3.67 4.28 0.92
N HIS A 55 -4.33 4.25 -0.23
CA HIS A 55 -3.68 4.39 -1.53
C HIS A 55 -3.51 5.87 -1.95
N PRO A 56 -2.49 6.20 -2.77
CA PRO A 56 -2.21 7.57 -3.23
C PRO A 56 -3.35 8.21 -4.04
N THR A 57 -4.20 7.38 -4.65
CA THR A 57 -5.33 7.80 -5.49
C THR A 57 -6.69 7.69 -4.79
N GLY A 58 -6.71 7.19 -3.54
CA GLY A 58 -7.90 7.06 -2.71
C GLY A 58 -8.28 5.60 -2.47
N GLY A 59 -9.27 5.40 -1.60
CA GLY A 59 -9.57 4.04 -1.13
C GLY A 59 -8.56 3.53 -0.10
N GLY A 60 -8.68 2.23 0.23
CA GLY A 60 -7.79 1.58 1.17
C GLY A 60 -7.87 0.05 1.09
N SER A 61 -6.84 -0.64 1.55
CA SER A 61 -6.71 -2.10 1.51
C SER A 61 -5.84 -2.58 2.67
N ASP A 62 -6.04 -3.82 3.10
CA ASP A 62 -5.20 -4.40 4.15
C ASP A 62 -3.94 -5.00 3.52
N LEU A 63 -2.76 -4.57 3.97
CA LEU A 63 -1.51 -5.13 3.51
C LEU A 63 -1.35 -6.55 4.07
N THR A 64 -1.15 -7.51 3.18
CA THR A 64 -1.01 -8.95 3.50
C THR A 64 0.39 -9.48 3.24
N GLY A 65 1.23 -8.73 2.54
CA GLY A 65 2.64 -9.04 2.38
C GLY A 65 3.34 -7.98 1.52
N ALA A 66 4.66 -8.09 1.44
CA ALA A 66 5.47 -7.36 0.50
C ALA A 66 6.65 -8.23 0.03
N THR A 67 6.99 -8.19 -1.26
CA THR A 67 8.08 -8.98 -1.84
C THR A 67 8.88 -8.16 -2.86
N LEU A 68 10.04 -8.67 -3.28
CA LEU A 68 10.81 -8.05 -4.37
C LEU A 68 10.05 -8.21 -5.69
N SER A 69 9.98 -7.12 -6.46
CA SER A 69 9.50 -7.18 -7.84
C SER A 69 10.62 -7.62 -8.77
N VAL A 70 10.24 -8.16 -9.93
CA VAL A 70 11.14 -8.35 -11.07
C VAL A 70 11.49 -7.04 -11.77
N GLU A 71 10.66 -6.01 -11.59
CA GLU A 71 10.97 -4.65 -12.07
C GLU A 71 12.09 -4.04 -11.23
N ALA A 72 13.05 -3.41 -11.92
CA ALA A 72 14.22 -2.81 -11.26
C ALA A 72 13.79 -1.77 -10.21
N ASP A 73 14.39 -1.88 -9.02
CA ASP A 73 14.14 -1.01 -7.88
C ASP A 73 12.70 -0.97 -7.36
N CYS A 74 11.86 -1.91 -7.81
CA CYS A 74 10.47 -2.01 -7.37
C CYS A 74 10.28 -3.11 -6.32
N ILE A 75 9.17 -3.00 -5.58
CA ILE A 75 8.64 -4.03 -4.70
C ILE A 75 7.18 -4.31 -5.08
N GLU A 76 6.68 -5.46 -4.68
CA GLU A 76 5.27 -5.83 -4.79
C GLU A 76 4.61 -5.69 -3.42
N LEU A 77 3.51 -4.94 -3.35
CA LEU A 77 2.61 -4.88 -2.21
C LEU A 77 1.44 -5.83 -2.46
N HIS A 78 1.14 -6.70 -1.49
CA HIS A 78 0.08 -7.71 -1.64
C HIS A 78 -1.13 -7.37 -0.78
N PHE A 79 -2.32 -7.50 -1.37
CA PHE A 79 -3.62 -7.22 -0.74
C PHE A 79 -4.56 -8.42 -0.89
N GLY A 80 -4.11 -9.59 -0.44
CA GLY A 80 -4.77 -10.87 -0.70
C GLY A 80 -4.47 -11.36 -2.12
N PRO A 81 -5.47 -11.51 -3.01
CA PRO A 81 -5.24 -11.94 -4.39
C PRO A 81 -4.70 -10.81 -5.28
N LEU A 82 -4.78 -9.56 -4.84
CA LEU A 82 -4.35 -8.38 -5.60
C LEU A 82 -2.90 -8.04 -5.29
N THR A 83 -2.18 -7.54 -6.29
CA THR A 83 -0.79 -7.10 -6.18
C THR A 83 -0.61 -5.75 -6.84
N SER A 84 0.10 -4.86 -6.16
CA SER A 84 0.53 -3.57 -6.71
C SER A 84 2.06 -3.50 -6.76
N ILE A 85 2.62 -3.22 -7.93
CA ILE A 85 4.05 -2.96 -8.12
C ILE A 85 4.28 -1.47 -7.86
N VAL A 86 5.24 -1.16 -6.99
CA VAL A 86 5.60 0.21 -6.62
C VAL A 86 7.11 0.38 -6.58
N LYS A 87 7.60 1.61 -6.82
CA LYS A 87 9.01 1.96 -6.71
C LYS A 87 9.29 2.78 -5.44
N PRO A 88 9.66 2.14 -4.31
CA PRO A 88 9.75 2.82 -3.03
C PRO A 88 11.01 3.70 -2.93
N THR A 89 10.88 4.87 -2.30
CA THR A 89 12.01 5.79 -2.06
C THR A 89 12.28 6.00 -0.58
N LEU A 90 11.23 5.99 0.25
CA LEU A 90 11.34 6.18 1.69
C LEU A 90 10.14 5.55 2.38
N LEU A 91 10.40 4.71 3.38
CA LEU A 91 9.42 4.36 4.39
C LEU A 91 9.73 5.16 5.65
N SER A 92 8.75 5.88 6.20
CA SER A 92 8.85 6.49 7.53
C SER A 92 7.80 5.95 8.48
N CYS A 93 8.11 5.98 9.77
CA CYS A 93 7.16 5.73 10.85
C CYS A 93 7.08 6.98 11.71
N GLU A 94 5.87 7.48 11.93
CA GLU A 94 5.60 8.68 12.72
C GLU A 94 4.83 8.28 13.97
N VAL A 95 5.45 8.45 15.14
CA VAL A 95 4.90 8.01 16.42
C VAL A 95 4.32 9.20 17.18
N PHE A 96 3.19 8.95 17.84
CA PHE A 96 2.51 9.86 18.74
C PHE A 96 2.31 9.21 20.11
N ALA A 97 1.91 9.99 21.11
CA ALA A 97 1.75 9.51 22.49
C ALA A 97 0.75 8.35 22.62
N ASP A 98 -0.27 8.32 21.76
CA ASP A 98 -1.22 7.22 21.65
C ASP A 98 -0.92 6.43 20.35
N SER A 99 -0.60 5.15 20.50
CA SER A 99 -0.14 4.28 19.41
C SER A 99 -1.18 4.13 18.29
N LYS A 100 -2.47 4.38 18.57
CA LYS A 100 -3.54 4.35 17.55
C LYS A 100 -3.39 5.42 16.46
N TRP A 101 -2.59 6.45 16.72
CA TRP A 101 -2.27 7.52 15.76
C TRP A 101 -0.90 7.34 15.11
N THR A 102 -0.15 6.31 15.51
CA THR A 102 1.10 5.97 14.84
C THR A 102 0.79 5.47 13.43
N TYR A 103 1.54 5.96 12.45
CA TYR A 103 1.39 5.54 11.07
C TYR A 103 2.73 5.33 10.40
N PHE A 104 2.72 4.48 9.38
CA PHE A 104 3.81 4.38 8.43
C PHE A 104 3.43 5.14 7.17
N ARG A 105 4.41 5.74 6.50
CA ARG A 105 4.23 6.43 5.23
C ARG A 105 5.27 5.93 4.24
N LEU A 106 4.80 5.34 3.14
CA LEU A 106 5.65 4.86 2.06
C LEU A 106 5.57 5.84 0.91
N GLU A 107 6.65 6.57 0.67
CA GLU A 107 6.83 7.42 -0.51
C GLU A 107 7.34 6.57 -1.67
N THR A 108 6.69 6.69 -2.82
CA THR A 108 7.04 5.99 -4.05
C THR A 108 7.26 6.99 -5.18
N GLU A 109 8.16 6.66 -6.08
CA GLU A 109 8.43 7.49 -7.27
C GLU A 109 7.68 6.99 -8.49
N LYS A 110 7.61 7.85 -9.51
CA LYS A 110 7.02 7.52 -10.80
C LYS A 110 7.79 6.39 -11.47
N MET A 111 7.05 5.52 -12.15
CA MET A 111 7.59 4.42 -12.95
C MET A 111 7.32 4.69 -14.43
N THR A 112 8.16 4.13 -15.29
CA THR A 112 7.90 4.14 -16.74
C THR A 112 6.68 3.25 -17.04
N PRO A 113 5.68 3.76 -17.79
CA PRO A 113 4.55 2.95 -18.25
C PRO A 113 4.99 1.72 -19.05
N THR A 114 4.10 0.73 -19.18
CA THR A 114 4.39 -0.51 -19.92
C THR A 114 4.30 -0.36 -21.44
N ASP A 115 3.75 0.76 -21.92
CA ASP A 115 3.33 0.98 -23.32
C ASP A 115 2.26 -0.03 -23.82
N VAL A 116 1.59 -0.78 -22.92
CA VAL A 116 0.46 -1.67 -23.28
C VAL A 116 -0.74 -0.89 -23.78
N TYR A 117 -0.96 0.32 -23.26
CA TYR A 117 -2.10 1.17 -23.59
C TYR A 117 -1.62 2.42 -24.34
N GLU A 118 -2.20 2.71 -25.51
CA GLU A 118 -1.80 3.87 -26.34
C GLU A 118 -2.13 5.23 -25.69
N PHE A 119 -3.14 5.26 -24.81
CA PHE A 119 -3.57 6.46 -24.11
C PHE A 119 -3.24 6.36 -22.63
N HIS A 120 -2.03 6.75 -22.26
CA HIS A 120 -1.75 7.08 -20.87
C HIS A 120 -2.36 8.46 -20.60
N SER A 121 -3.41 8.54 -19.79
CA SER A 121 -3.58 9.80 -19.06
C SER A 121 -2.41 9.91 -18.09
N ASP A 122 -1.76 11.08 -18.03
CA ASP A 122 -0.72 11.41 -17.04
C ASP A 122 -1.18 11.25 -15.56
N ASP A 123 -2.43 10.84 -15.36
CA ASP A 123 -3.15 10.74 -14.10
C ASP A 123 -3.64 9.32 -13.77
N GLN A 124 -3.17 8.25 -14.44
CA GLN A 124 -3.60 6.89 -14.12
C GLN A 124 -2.46 5.88 -13.93
N ASP A 125 -2.60 5.10 -12.85
CA ASP A 125 -1.88 3.84 -12.64
C ASP A 125 -2.37 2.78 -13.65
N GLU A 126 -1.51 1.81 -13.98
CA GLU A 126 -1.84 0.78 -14.96
C GLU A 126 -2.36 -0.49 -14.27
N GLU A 127 -3.39 -1.12 -14.81
CA GLU A 127 -3.73 -2.52 -14.51
C GLU A 127 -3.44 -3.36 -15.74
N VAL A 128 -2.57 -4.36 -15.63
CA VAL A 128 -2.07 -5.14 -16.78
C VAL A 128 -2.11 -6.63 -16.48
N LEU A 129 -2.18 -7.43 -17.55
CA LEU A 129 -1.93 -8.86 -17.49
C LEU A 129 -0.43 -9.11 -17.56
N GLU A 130 0.17 -9.65 -16.50
CA GLU A 130 1.52 -10.19 -16.54
C GLU A 130 1.46 -11.66 -16.97
N THR A 131 1.93 -11.97 -18.18
CA THR A 131 1.88 -13.34 -18.73
C THR A 131 3.04 -14.19 -18.22
N THR A 132 4.22 -13.59 -18.12
CA THR A 132 5.43 -14.13 -17.50
C THR A 132 6.12 -12.97 -16.77
N PRO A 133 7.00 -13.22 -15.78
CA PRO A 133 7.55 -12.15 -14.97
C PRO A 133 8.18 -11.03 -15.81
N GLY A 134 7.66 -9.80 -15.64
CA GLY A 134 8.10 -8.59 -16.36
C GLY A 134 7.57 -8.46 -17.79
N LYS A 135 6.68 -9.33 -18.26
CA LYS A 135 6.04 -9.24 -19.58
C LYS A 135 4.56 -8.95 -19.46
N TYR A 136 4.19 -7.75 -19.89
CA TYR A 136 2.84 -7.22 -19.76
C TYR A 136 2.07 -7.29 -21.07
N SER A 137 0.76 -7.42 -20.96
CA SER A 137 -0.21 -7.41 -22.04
C SER A 137 -1.50 -6.75 -21.55
N ASP A 138 -2.40 -6.44 -22.49
CA ASP A 138 -3.69 -5.83 -22.16
C ASP A 138 -4.46 -6.70 -21.16
N ARG A 139 -4.98 -6.06 -20.10
CA ARG A 139 -5.72 -6.75 -19.05
C ARG A 139 -6.95 -7.48 -19.60
N SER A 140 -7.55 -7.01 -20.70
CA SER A 140 -8.74 -7.62 -21.30
C SER A 140 -8.55 -9.10 -21.68
N TYR A 141 -7.31 -9.54 -21.95
CA TYR A 141 -7.02 -10.96 -22.16
C TYR A 141 -7.29 -11.83 -20.93
N TRP A 142 -7.16 -11.28 -19.71
CA TRP A 142 -7.56 -11.97 -18.49
C TRP A 142 -9.09 -12.09 -18.37
N ASP A 143 -9.87 -11.13 -18.91
CA ASP A 143 -11.34 -11.20 -18.92
C ASP A 143 -11.83 -12.21 -19.96
N ALA A 144 -11.12 -12.30 -21.07
CA ALA A 144 -11.41 -13.25 -22.14
C ALA A 144 -10.99 -14.69 -21.81
N ASP A 145 -10.14 -14.88 -20.79
CA ASP A 145 -9.52 -16.16 -20.42
C ASP A 145 -8.67 -16.80 -21.54
N ASN A 146 -8.16 -15.98 -22.47
CA ASN A 146 -7.26 -16.39 -23.56
C ASN A 146 -6.47 -15.19 -24.13
N LEU A 147 -5.37 -15.46 -24.82
CA LEU A 147 -4.52 -14.48 -25.51
C LEU A 147 -4.93 -14.25 -26.98
N GLY A 148 -6.18 -14.59 -27.34
CA GLY A 148 -6.68 -14.57 -28.72
C GLY A 148 -6.62 -15.95 -29.39
N TYR A 149 -6.52 -15.95 -30.72
CA TYR A 149 -6.56 -17.15 -31.53
C TYR A 149 -5.31 -17.25 -32.41
N ASP A 150 -4.84 -18.47 -32.64
CA ASP A 150 -3.72 -18.75 -33.54
C ASP A 150 -4.14 -18.70 -35.02
N ASN A 151 -3.20 -18.96 -35.93
CA ASN A 151 -3.46 -18.96 -37.38
C ASN A 151 -4.42 -20.06 -37.84
N ASN A 152 -4.65 -21.09 -37.03
CA ASN A 152 -5.59 -22.17 -37.30
C ASN A 152 -6.99 -21.87 -36.75
N GLY A 153 -7.14 -20.79 -35.99
CA GLY A 153 -8.37 -20.41 -35.30
C GLY A 153 -8.55 -21.10 -33.94
N ASP A 154 -7.49 -21.69 -33.39
CA ASP A 154 -7.50 -22.30 -32.06
C ASP A 154 -7.19 -21.24 -30.99
N GLU A 155 -7.88 -21.28 -29.84
CA GLU A 155 -7.64 -20.36 -28.72
C GLU A 155 -6.22 -20.54 -28.14
N ILE A 156 -5.56 -19.43 -27.86
CA ILE A 156 -4.26 -19.39 -27.20
C ILE A 156 -4.52 -19.26 -25.69
N PRO A 157 -4.30 -20.31 -24.88
CA PRO A 157 -4.62 -20.25 -23.45
C PRO A 157 -3.70 -19.28 -22.70
N LEU A 158 -4.19 -18.74 -21.58
CA LEU A 158 -3.35 -18.03 -20.64
C LEU A 158 -2.29 -18.99 -20.05
N PRO A 159 -1.02 -18.57 -19.94
CA PRO A 159 -0.02 -19.37 -19.24
C PRO A 159 -0.39 -19.52 -17.76
N ASN A 160 0.04 -20.61 -17.12
CA ASN A 160 -0.21 -20.84 -15.69
C ASN A 160 0.45 -19.81 -14.76
N THR A 161 1.41 -19.03 -15.28
CA THR A 161 2.04 -17.89 -14.61
C THR A 161 1.26 -16.59 -14.75
N ALA A 162 0.18 -16.57 -15.55
CA ALA A 162 -0.60 -15.38 -15.80
C ALA A 162 -1.21 -14.84 -14.50
N ARG A 163 -1.10 -13.54 -14.28
CA ARG A 163 -1.75 -12.81 -13.19
C ARG A 163 -2.06 -11.37 -13.59
N VAL A 164 -3.07 -10.79 -12.96
CA VAL A 164 -3.33 -9.35 -13.05
C VAL A 164 -2.51 -8.64 -11.98
N VAL A 165 -1.81 -7.57 -12.39
CA VAL A 165 -1.07 -6.70 -11.49
C VAL A 165 -1.43 -5.24 -11.75
N SER A 166 -1.53 -4.45 -10.69
CA SER A 166 -1.57 -3.00 -10.79
C SER A 166 -0.14 -2.46 -10.70
N ARG A 167 0.24 -1.51 -11.55
CA ARG A 167 1.51 -0.80 -11.48
C ARG A 167 1.24 0.64 -11.07
N CYS A 168 1.82 1.07 -9.95
CA CYS A 168 1.70 2.43 -9.44
C CYS A 168 2.64 3.37 -10.20
N THR A 169 2.31 3.67 -11.45
CA THR A 169 3.16 4.44 -12.37
C THR A 169 3.27 5.90 -11.98
N LEU A 170 2.27 6.45 -11.29
CA LEU A 170 2.29 7.84 -10.84
C LEU A 170 3.13 8.06 -9.58
N GLY A 171 3.48 6.99 -8.87
CA GLY A 171 4.08 7.06 -7.54
C GLY A 171 3.13 7.73 -6.53
N GLY A 172 3.72 8.41 -5.54
CA GLY A 172 3.00 9.14 -4.50
C GLY A 172 3.20 8.52 -3.11
N ALA A 173 2.32 8.89 -2.18
CA ALA A 173 2.44 8.48 -0.79
C ALA A 173 1.32 7.51 -0.43
N PHE A 174 1.70 6.35 0.14
CA PHE A 174 0.81 5.48 0.87
C PHE A 174 0.93 5.77 2.37
N VAL A 175 -0.15 5.60 3.13
CA VAL A 175 -0.08 5.63 4.60
C VAL A 175 -0.72 4.38 5.19
N ILE A 176 -0.11 3.84 6.24
CA ILE A 176 -0.54 2.60 6.89
C ILE A 176 -0.80 2.88 8.35
N PHE A 177 -2.03 2.63 8.78
CA PHE A 177 -2.46 2.80 10.16
C PHE A 177 -2.86 1.44 10.75
N CYS A 178 -2.99 1.40 12.09
CA CYS A 178 -3.75 0.36 12.76
C CYS A 178 -5.17 0.25 12.15
N LYS A 179 -5.66 -0.97 11.88
CA LYS A 179 -7.00 -1.16 11.30
C LYS A 179 -8.11 -0.63 12.21
N GLY A 180 -7.93 -0.72 13.53
CA GLY A 180 -8.83 -0.12 14.52
C GLY A 180 -8.65 1.39 14.75
N SER A 181 -7.76 2.09 14.01
CA SER A 181 -7.48 3.51 14.23
C SER A 181 -8.67 4.42 13.94
N LEU A 182 -8.71 5.59 14.61
CA LEU A 182 -9.71 6.62 14.33
C LEU A 182 -9.57 7.19 12.91
N TYR A 183 -8.35 7.21 12.36
CA TYR A 183 -8.12 7.63 10.99
C TYR A 183 -8.84 6.70 10.00
N ASN A 184 -8.81 5.38 10.25
CA ASN A 184 -9.54 4.40 9.45
C ASN A 184 -11.05 4.42 9.63
N GLN A 185 -11.52 4.74 10.83
CA GLN A 185 -12.97 4.82 11.10
C GLN A 185 -13.63 6.03 10.43
N ASN A 186 -12.86 7.04 10.02
CA ASN A 186 -13.38 8.22 9.34
C ASN A 186 -13.38 8.01 7.82
N THR A 187 -14.57 7.79 7.24
CA THR A 187 -14.71 7.57 5.78
C THR A 187 -14.21 8.72 4.92
N ALA A 188 -14.12 9.95 5.45
CA ALA A 188 -13.61 11.09 4.71
C ALA A 188 -12.09 11.02 4.44
N THR A 189 -11.34 10.17 5.14
CA THR A 189 -9.88 10.04 4.97
C THR A 189 -9.46 9.23 3.74
N TYR A 190 -10.42 8.59 3.08
CA TYR A 190 -10.25 7.80 1.86
C TYR A 190 -10.13 8.67 0.58
N ASP A 191 -10.11 10.00 0.74
CA ASP A 191 -9.96 11.02 -0.31
C ASP A 191 -8.51 11.28 -0.75
N ALA A 192 -7.59 10.42 -0.32
CA ALA A 192 -6.16 10.50 -0.57
C ALA A 192 -5.47 11.79 -0.12
N ARG A 193 -6.04 12.52 0.86
CA ARG A 193 -5.44 13.78 1.37
C ARG A 193 -3.98 13.65 1.78
N HIS A 194 -3.57 12.48 2.25
CA HIS A 194 -2.20 12.20 2.65
C HIS A 194 -1.21 12.35 1.49
N ASN A 195 -1.64 12.04 0.26
CA ASN A 195 -0.83 12.19 -0.95
C ASN A 195 -0.76 13.64 -1.44
N LYS A 196 -1.70 14.50 -1.04
CA LYS A 196 -1.72 15.94 -1.35
C LYS A 196 -0.84 16.77 -0.42
N LEU A 197 -0.30 16.15 0.62
CA LEU A 197 0.49 16.78 1.68
C LEU A 197 1.90 16.18 1.70
N THR A 198 2.89 17.00 1.98
CA THR A 198 4.24 16.50 2.30
C THR A 198 4.21 15.70 3.60
N ALA A 199 5.24 14.88 3.85
CA ALA A 199 5.35 14.10 5.09
C ALA A 199 5.21 14.98 6.36
N SER A 200 5.82 16.17 6.38
CA SER A 200 5.72 17.10 7.51
C SER A 200 4.33 17.75 7.64
N GLN A 201 3.72 18.14 6.53
CA GLN A 201 2.36 18.68 6.52
C GLN A 201 1.34 17.64 6.98
N PHE A 202 1.48 16.39 6.52
CA PHE A 202 0.61 15.30 6.95
C PHE A 202 0.80 14.98 8.43
N ARG A 203 2.04 15.00 8.95
CA ARG A 203 2.29 14.85 10.39
C ARG A 203 1.60 15.94 11.20
N SER A 204 1.68 17.20 10.78
CA SER A 204 0.96 18.30 11.42
C SER A 204 -0.56 18.13 11.36
N HIS A 205 -1.09 17.68 10.21
CA HIS A 205 -2.52 17.37 10.06
C HIS A 205 -3.00 16.31 11.06
N ILE A 206 -2.22 15.25 11.27
CA ILE A 206 -2.54 14.22 12.28
C ILE A 206 -2.45 14.79 13.70
N ALA A 207 -1.46 15.63 14.01
CA ALA A 207 -1.35 16.28 15.31
C ALA A 207 -2.58 17.17 15.63
N GLU A 208 -3.07 17.92 14.64
CA GLU A 208 -4.30 18.72 14.76
C GLU A 208 -5.53 17.85 14.99
N ALA A 209 -5.64 16.72 14.28
CA ALA A 209 -6.73 15.75 14.48
C ALA A 209 -6.72 15.16 15.90
N ILE A 210 -5.53 14.81 16.42
CA ILE A 210 -5.36 14.34 17.81
C ILE A 210 -5.85 15.40 18.81
N PHE A 211 -5.46 16.67 18.61
CA PHE A 211 -5.87 17.76 19.48
C PHE A 211 -7.39 17.97 19.46
N ALA A 212 -8.01 17.94 18.27
CA ALA A 212 -9.45 18.10 18.12
C ALA A 212 -10.24 17.02 18.85
N VAL A 213 -9.82 15.75 18.74
CA VAL A 213 -10.47 14.62 19.44
C VAL A 213 -10.25 14.69 20.96
N SER A 214 -9.04 15.07 21.40
CA SER A 214 -8.72 15.17 22.83
C SER A 214 -9.41 16.36 23.51
N GLY A 215 -9.68 17.44 22.77
CA GLY A 215 -10.41 18.61 23.26
C GLY A 215 -11.92 18.41 23.39
N GLN A 216 -12.50 17.45 22.66
CA GLN A 216 -13.92 17.08 22.76
C GLN A 216 -14.22 16.12 23.91
N ALA A 217 -13.20 15.55 24.55
CA ALA A 217 -13.32 14.63 25.68
C ALA A 217 -13.30 15.34 27.05
N LYS A 218 -13.54 16.66 27.10
CA LYS A 218 -13.67 17.47 28.31
C LYS A 218 -15.07 18.02 28.49
#